data_AF-A0A2E2T2Z2-F1
#
_entry.id   AF-A0A2E2T2Z2-F1
#
_cell.length_a   1.000
_cell.length_b   1.000
_cell.length_c   1.000
_cell.angle_alpha   90.00
_cell.angle_beta   90.00
_cell.angle_gamma   90.00
#
_symmetry.space_group_name_H-M   'P 1'
#
loop_
_entity.id
_entity.type
_entity.pdbx_description
1 polymer ?
#
loop_
_entity_poly.entity_id
_entity_poly.type
_entity_poly.pdbx_seq_one_letter_code
_entity_poly.pdbx_strand_id
1 'polypeptide(L)'
;MTKDEIRELAEADLETFIRLVAPWQVIGGIHSEWCRWTTSEEAGSHQLTLLPRDHGKSRYVAFKCAWMVVKRPDIRILYISSTSNLAEKQLYFIKQILTSPIVRRYWPELIEKEEGKREKWTNTEIAVDHPKRKEEGIRDPTVFTGGLTTSLTGLHCDIAVLDDVVVQENAYTQEGRDKVRTQYSLLSSIEGGEAEEWVVGTRYHPKDLYNDMQEMEEEIFNKDGELINKTPVYKIFERQVEDSNMGVGEFLWP
;
A
#
# COMPACT_ATOMS: atom_id res chain seq x y z
N MET A 1 -1.62 21.54 -22.46
CA MET A 1 -2.63 20.71 -21.80
C MET A 1 -3.51 21.58 -20.92
N THR A 2 -4.81 21.32 -20.89
CA THR A 2 -5.76 21.95 -19.97
C THR A 2 -5.55 21.43 -18.54
N LYS A 3 -6.17 22.10 -17.56
CA LYS A 3 -6.14 21.65 -16.16
C LYS A 3 -6.73 20.24 -16.01
N ASP A 4 -7.82 19.97 -16.72
CA ASP A 4 -8.53 18.69 -16.64
C ASP A 4 -7.75 17.57 -17.34
N GLU A 5 -7.12 17.86 -18.48
CA GLU A 5 -6.22 16.90 -19.14
C GLU A 5 -5.04 16.49 -18.23
N ILE A 6 -4.45 17.42 -17.48
CA ILE A 6 -3.37 17.09 -16.54
C ILE A 6 -3.89 16.21 -15.40
N ARG A 7 -5.09 16.52 -14.88
CA ARG A 7 -5.74 15.72 -13.84
C ARG A 7 -6.01 14.30 -14.33
N GLU A 8 -6.59 14.15 -15.51
CA GLU A 8 -6.90 12.86 -16.14
C GLU A 8 -5.63 12.03 -16.38
N LEU A 9 -4.53 12.64 -16.87
CA LEU A 9 -3.26 11.93 -16.99
C LEU A 9 -2.70 11.48 -15.63
N ALA A 10 -2.81 12.32 -14.60
CA ALA A 10 -2.37 11.96 -13.25
C ALA A 10 -3.26 10.85 -12.64
N GLU A 11 -4.56 10.84 -12.89
CA GLU A 11 -5.45 9.76 -12.46
C GLU A 11 -5.19 8.46 -13.24
N ALA A 12 -4.73 8.54 -14.49
CA ALA A 12 -4.45 7.37 -15.32
C ALA A 12 -3.11 6.68 -14.98
N ASP A 13 -2.08 7.44 -14.60
CA ASP A 13 -0.72 6.93 -14.42
C ASP A 13 -0.10 7.36 -13.07
N LEU A 14 0.31 6.36 -12.27
CA LEU A 14 0.85 6.58 -10.92
C LEU A 14 2.16 7.39 -10.95
N GLU A 15 3.05 7.12 -11.90
CA GLU A 15 4.30 7.88 -11.99
C GLU A 15 4.03 9.35 -12.31
N THR A 16 3.12 9.61 -13.25
CA THR A 16 2.67 10.96 -13.61
C THR A 16 2.06 11.68 -12.41
N PHE A 17 1.23 11.00 -11.61
CA PHE A 17 0.73 11.55 -10.34
C PHE A 17 1.88 11.93 -9.39
N ILE A 18 2.84 11.04 -9.16
CA ILE A 18 3.99 11.30 -8.28
C ILE A 18 4.78 12.51 -8.76
N ARG A 19 5.09 12.59 -10.06
CA ARG A 19 5.81 13.72 -10.67
C ARG A 19 5.03 15.03 -10.51
N LEU A 20 3.71 14.98 -10.55
CA LEU A 20 2.85 16.15 -10.37
C LEU A 20 2.83 16.64 -8.92
N VAL A 21 2.60 15.74 -7.94
CA VAL A 21 2.39 16.13 -6.54
C VAL A 21 3.69 16.25 -5.73
N ALA A 22 4.77 15.61 -6.18
CA ALA A 22 6.07 15.60 -5.53
C ALA A 22 7.19 15.75 -6.57
N PRO A 23 7.33 16.91 -7.23
CA PRO A 23 8.35 17.14 -8.27
C PRO A 23 9.80 17.04 -7.77
N TRP A 24 10.01 17.11 -6.45
CA TRP A 24 11.31 16.88 -5.80
C TRP A 24 11.63 15.40 -5.58
N GLN A 25 10.69 14.49 -5.81
CA GLN A 25 10.92 13.06 -5.67
C GLN A 25 11.83 12.56 -6.78
N VAL A 26 12.97 11.98 -6.40
CA VAL A 26 13.81 11.25 -7.34
C VAL A 26 13.11 9.93 -7.69
N ILE A 27 12.76 9.79 -8.96
CA ILE A 27 12.22 8.57 -9.56
C ILE A 27 13.27 8.07 -10.53
N GLY A 28 13.63 6.80 -10.44
CA GLY A 28 14.48 6.19 -11.45
C GLY A 28 14.09 4.73 -11.65
N GLY A 29 14.98 3.95 -12.27
CA GLY A 29 14.61 2.72 -12.97
C GLY A 29 13.65 1.82 -12.21
N ILE A 30 14.05 1.38 -11.02
CA ILE A 30 13.26 0.49 -10.16
C ILE A 30 11.90 1.05 -9.77
N HIS A 31 11.83 2.35 -9.50
CA HIS A 31 10.61 3.02 -9.09
C HIS A 31 9.62 3.17 -10.24
N SER A 32 10.13 3.54 -11.42
CA SER A 32 9.32 3.59 -12.66
C SER A 32 8.81 2.21 -13.04
N GLU A 33 9.65 1.18 -12.91
CA GLU A 33 9.26 -0.20 -13.13
C GLU A 33 8.15 -0.64 -12.15
N TRP A 34 8.34 -0.36 -10.86
CA TRP A 34 7.34 -0.67 -9.83
C TRP A 34 6.01 0.07 -10.08
N CYS A 35 6.04 1.35 -10.45
CA CYS A 35 4.81 2.12 -10.74
C CYS A 35 4.00 1.50 -11.88
N ARG A 36 4.68 1.02 -12.94
CA ARG A 36 4.02 0.31 -14.05
C ARG A 36 3.49 -1.05 -13.61
N TRP A 37 4.31 -1.83 -12.89
CA TRP A 37 3.91 -3.17 -12.45
C TRP A 37 2.74 -3.12 -11.49
N THR A 38 2.81 -2.32 -10.41
CA THR A 38 1.81 -2.29 -9.32
C THR A 38 0.41 -1.82 -9.76
N THR A 39 0.33 -1.18 -10.94
CA THR A 39 -0.92 -0.70 -11.56
C THR A 39 -1.35 -1.53 -12.77
N SER A 40 -0.57 -2.54 -13.16
CA SER A 40 -0.90 -3.45 -14.26
C SER A 40 -1.89 -4.54 -13.83
N GLU A 41 -2.57 -5.14 -14.81
CA GLU A 41 -3.43 -6.31 -14.57
C GLU A 41 -2.64 -7.50 -14.00
N GLU A 42 -1.37 -7.64 -14.35
CA GLU A 42 -0.49 -8.73 -13.89
C GLU A 42 -0.21 -8.69 -12.39
N ALA A 43 -0.28 -7.52 -11.75
CA ALA A 43 -0.08 -7.40 -10.31
C ALA A 43 -1.26 -7.93 -9.49
N GLY A 44 -2.46 -8.04 -10.08
CA GLY A 44 -3.65 -8.53 -9.40
C GLY A 44 -4.00 -7.76 -8.12
N SER A 45 -4.84 -8.37 -7.28
CA SER A 45 -5.31 -7.79 -6.01
C SER A 45 -4.32 -7.96 -4.86
N HIS A 46 -3.56 -9.06 -4.84
CA HIS A 46 -2.59 -9.37 -3.78
C HIS A 46 -1.18 -9.19 -4.31
N GLN A 47 -0.48 -8.17 -3.81
CA GLN A 47 0.80 -7.71 -4.31
C GLN A 47 1.86 -7.83 -3.22
N LEU A 48 3.00 -8.44 -3.55
CA LEU A 48 4.15 -8.55 -2.66
C LEU A 48 5.37 -7.87 -3.29
N THR A 49 5.72 -6.70 -2.77
CA THR A 49 6.92 -5.95 -3.18
C THR A 49 8.04 -6.15 -2.18
N LEU A 50 9.13 -6.78 -2.63
CA LEU A 50 10.32 -7.02 -1.82
C LEU A 50 11.50 -6.25 -2.40
N LEU A 51 11.87 -5.17 -1.74
CA LEU A 51 13.00 -4.33 -2.13
C LEU A 51 13.99 -4.21 -0.97
N PRO A 52 15.29 -4.01 -1.26
CA PRO A 52 16.27 -3.85 -0.21
C PRO A 52 15.97 -2.61 0.65
N ARG A 53 16.60 -2.56 1.83
CA ARG A 53 16.50 -1.41 2.72
C ARG A 53 16.95 -0.13 1.98
N ASP A 54 16.38 1.00 2.38
CA ASP A 54 16.69 2.33 1.83
C ASP A 54 16.35 2.55 0.33
N HIS A 55 15.61 1.63 -0.31
CA HIS A 55 15.11 1.79 -1.70
C HIS A 55 13.73 2.46 -1.79
N GLY A 56 13.32 3.24 -0.78
CA GLY A 56 12.11 4.07 -0.85
C GLY A 56 10.75 3.34 -0.91
N LYS A 57 10.69 2.01 -0.82
CA LYS A 57 9.45 1.20 -0.98
C LYS A 57 8.24 1.72 -0.18
N SER A 58 8.42 2.03 1.11
CA SER A 58 7.35 2.54 1.99
C SER A 58 6.82 3.89 1.52
N ARG A 59 7.70 4.73 0.98
CA ARG A 59 7.32 6.04 0.42
C ARG A 59 6.51 5.89 -0.86
N TYR A 60 6.87 4.93 -1.71
CA TYR A 60 6.16 4.67 -2.96
C TYR A 60 4.77 4.04 -2.75
N VAL A 61 4.62 3.12 -1.78
CA VAL A 61 3.27 2.63 -1.43
C VAL A 61 2.41 3.74 -0.83
N ALA A 62 2.98 4.66 -0.04
CA ALA A 62 2.25 5.82 0.45
C ALA A 62 1.80 6.77 -0.68
N PHE A 63 2.61 6.95 -1.73
CA PHE A 63 2.19 7.66 -2.94
C PHE A 63 1.03 6.95 -3.64
N LYS A 64 1.09 5.61 -3.75
CA LYS A 64 -0.01 4.79 -4.31
C LYS A 64 -1.30 4.95 -3.49
N CYS A 65 -1.22 4.98 -2.16
CA CYS A 65 -2.37 5.27 -1.30
C CYS A 65 -2.98 6.64 -1.60
N ALA A 66 -2.16 7.70 -1.65
CA ALA A 66 -2.65 9.04 -1.99
C ALA A 66 -3.27 9.09 -3.39
N TRP A 67 -2.69 8.38 -4.36
CA TRP A 67 -3.21 8.26 -5.72
C TRP A 67 -4.58 7.56 -5.76
N MET A 68 -4.77 6.50 -4.99
CA MET A 68 -6.08 5.86 -4.87
C MET A 68 -7.11 6.78 -4.25
N VAL A 69 -6.74 7.54 -3.22
CA VAL A 69 -7.66 8.47 -2.55
C VAL A 69 -8.15 9.57 -3.49
N VAL A 70 -7.28 10.13 -4.35
CA VAL A 70 -7.73 11.14 -5.33
C VAL A 70 -8.63 10.56 -6.42
N LYS A 71 -8.43 9.28 -6.80
CA LYS A 71 -9.22 8.59 -7.83
C LYS A 71 -10.55 8.02 -7.32
N ARG A 72 -10.54 7.49 -6.10
CA ARG A 72 -11.64 6.79 -5.44
C ARG A 72 -11.77 7.35 -4.02
N PRO A 73 -12.37 8.54 -3.84
CA PRO A 73 -12.47 9.17 -2.52
C PRO A 73 -13.35 8.40 -1.52
N ASP A 74 -14.18 7.49 -2.02
CA ASP A 74 -14.99 6.52 -1.27
C ASP A 74 -14.20 5.33 -0.70
N ILE A 75 -12.92 5.19 -1.06
CA ILE A 75 -12.08 4.05 -0.64
C ILE A 75 -11.78 4.05 0.87
N ARG A 76 -11.55 2.86 1.41
CA ARG A 76 -11.13 2.62 2.80
C ARG A 76 -9.80 1.86 2.81
N ILE A 77 -8.73 2.54 3.20
CA ILE A 77 -7.38 1.98 3.22
C ILE A 77 -6.95 1.74 4.67
N LEU A 78 -6.64 0.48 5.00
CA LEU A 78 -5.98 0.11 6.23
C LEU A 78 -4.46 0.09 6.00
N TYR A 79 -3.72 0.94 6.69
CA TYR A 79 -2.26 0.99 6.62
C TYR A 79 -1.61 0.41 7.88
N ILE A 80 -0.90 -0.69 7.74
CA ILE A 80 -0.27 -1.42 8.84
C ILE A 80 1.24 -1.37 8.68
N SER A 81 1.92 -1.14 9.80
CA SER A 81 3.36 -1.34 9.90
C SER A 81 3.70 -2.19 11.12
N SER A 82 4.96 -2.58 11.27
CA SER A 82 5.44 -3.29 12.47
C SER A 82 5.10 -2.57 13.78
N THR A 83 4.99 -1.24 13.78
CA THR A 83 4.54 -0.44 14.94
C THR A 83 3.57 0.66 14.53
N SER A 84 2.69 1.08 15.45
CA SER A 84 1.71 2.16 15.20
C SER A 84 2.38 3.48 14.83
N ASN A 85 3.50 3.82 15.47
CA ASN A 85 4.25 5.05 15.18
C ASN A 85 4.76 5.08 13.72
N LEU A 86 5.24 3.95 13.19
CA LEU A 86 5.66 3.87 11.78
C LEU A 86 4.46 4.09 10.85
N ALA A 87 3.32 3.47 11.15
CA ALA A 87 2.11 3.65 10.35
C ALA A 87 1.59 5.11 10.40
N GLU A 88 1.58 5.74 11.58
CA GLU A 88 1.22 7.16 11.76
C GLU A 88 2.12 8.10 10.95
N LYS A 89 3.43 7.81 10.87
CA LYS A 89 4.36 8.58 10.02
C LYS A 89 4.02 8.47 8.55
N GLN A 90 3.61 7.28 8.09
CA GLN A 90 3.16 7.11 6.70
C GLN A 90 1.85 7.85 6.43
N LEU A 91 0.89 7.78 7.36
CA LEU A 91 -0.33 8.58 7.27
C LEU A 91 -0.02 10.07 7.25
N TYR A 92 0.91 10.55 8.07
CA TYR A 92 1.35 11.95 8.03
C TYR A 92 1.89 12.33 6.64
N PHE A 93 2.69 11.48 6.02
CA PHE A 93 3.17 11.71 4.66
C PHE A 93 2.04 11.73 3.62
N ILE A 94 1.08 10.80 3.70
CA ILE A 94 -0.13 10.80 2.87
C ILE A 94 -0.93 12.10 3.05
N LYS A 95 -1.13 12.55 4.29
CA LYS A 95 -1.81 13.82 4.62
C LYS A 95 -1.10 15.01 3.98
N GLN A 96 0.23 15.04 3.99
CA GLN A 96 1.01 16.11 3.34
C GLN A 96 0.79 16.15 1.83
N ILE A 97 0.72 15.00 1.16
CA ILE A 97 0.43 14.92 -0.27
C ILE A 97 -0.99 15.45 -0.54
N LEU A 98 -1.99 14.90 0.16
CA LEU A 98 -3.40 15.21 -0.08
C LEU A 98 -3.75 16.67 0.23
N THR A 99 -3.08 17.30 1.20
CA THR A 99 -3.31 18.71 1.56
C THR A 99 -2.44 19.69 0.77
N SER A 100 -1.60 19.21 -0.15
CA SER A 100 -0.68 20.03 -0.94
C SER A 100 -1.43 21.03 -1.84
N PRO A 101 -0.83 22.19 -2.19
CA PRO A 101 -1.43 23.14 -3.13
C PRO A 101 -1.73 22.52 -4.51
N ILE A 102 -0.93 21.54 -4.94
CA ILE A 102 -1.14 20.82 -6.19
C ILE A 102 -2.40 19.98 -6.12
N VAL A 103 -2.57 19.17 -5.06
CA VAL A 103 -3.78 18.35 -4.93
C VAL A 103 -5.02 19.24 -4.83
N ARG A 104 -4.98 20.33 -4.06
CA ARG A 104 -6.10 21.31 -4.00
C ARG A 104 -6.40 21.97 -5.35
N ARG A 105 -5.38 22.16 -6.19
CA ARG A 105 -5.57 22.74 -7.52
C ARG A 105 -6.35 21.78 -8.40
N TYR A 106 -5.95 20.51 -8.47
CA TYR A 106 -6.53 19.52 -9.40
C TYR A 106 -7.76 18.79 -8.85
N TRP A 107 -7.83 18.53 -7.54
CA TRP A 107 -8.95 17.89 -6.84
C TRP A 107 -9.50 18.82 -5.73
N PRO A 108 -10.13 19.95 -6.08
CA PRO A 108 -10.52 20.97 -5.12
C PRO A 108 -11.61 20.52 -4.12
N GLU A 109 -12.41 19.51 -4.47
CA GLU A 109 -13.49 18.97 -3.64
C GLU A 109 -13.03 17.87 -2.67
N LEU A 110 -11.75 17.46 -2.75
CA LEU A 110 -11.26 16.32 -1.98
C LEU A 110 -11.19 16.63 -0.48
N ILE A 111 -10.66 17.78 -0.09
CA ILE A 111 -10.40 18.12 1.32
C ILE A 111 -10.80 19.57 1.59
N GLU A 112 -11.50 19.77 2.71
CA GLU A 112 -11.82 21.08 3.23
C GLU A 112 -10.57 21.86 3.65
N LYS A 113 -10.56 23.14 3.25
CA LYS A 113 -9.39 24.02 3.47
C LYS A 113 -9.15 24.27 4.95
N GLU A 114 -10.23 24.46 5.70
CA GLU A 114 -10.21 24.67 7.14
C GLU A 114 -10.25 23.31 7.84
N GLU A 115 -9.20 23.01 8.60
CA GLU A 115 -9.09 21.70 9.27
C GLU A 115 -10.25 21.41 10.22
N GLY A 116 -10.77 22.43 10.91
CA GLY A 116 -11.93 22.28 11.81
C GLY A 116 -13.26 21.97 11.11
N LYS A 117 -13.30 22.00 9.77
CA LYS A 117 -14.47 21.62 8.96
C LYS A 117 -14.33 20.24 8.32
N ARG A 118 -13.15 19.62 8.40
CA ARG A 118 -12.91 18.27 7.85
C ARG A 118 -13.70 17.25 8.64
N GLU A 119 -14.22 16.24 7.95
CA GLU A 119 -14.98 15.14 8.56
C GLU A 119 -14.15 14.40 9.62
N LYS A 120 -12.89 14.08 9.30
CA LYS A 120 -11.96 13.43 10.24
C LYS A 120 -10.51 13.67 9.85
N TRP A 121 -9.67 14.13 10.79
CA TRP A 121 -8.28 14.47 10.49
C TRP A 121 -7.29 14.24 11.65
N THR A 122 -7.19 13.02 12.18
CA THR A 122 -6.34 12.70 13.34
C THR A 122 -4.97 12.14 12.92
N ASN A 123 -4.15 11.72 13.89
CA ASN A 123 -2.86 11.07 13.63
C ASN A 123 -2.99 9.61 13.18
N THR A 124 -4.11 8.96 13.50
CA THR A 124 -4.33 7.54 13.25
C THR A 124 -5.35 7.28 12.15
N GLU A 125 -6.15 8.29 11.78
CA GLU A 125 -7.22 8.13 10.78
C GLU A 125 -7.64 9.47 10.17
N ILE A 126 -8.00 9.43 8.89
CA ILE A 126 -8.52 10.56 8.12
C ILE A 126 -9.71 10.15 7.27
N ALA A 127 -10.63 11.07 7.06
CA ALA A 127 -11.70 10.97 6.06
C ALA A 127 -11.60 12.20 5.15
N VAL A 128 -11.56 11.98 3.83
CA VAL A 128 -11.64 13.08 2.86
C VAL A 128 -13.08 13.60 2.80
N ASP A 129 -13.26 14.84 2.33
CA ASP A 129 -14.53 15.57 2.41
C ASP A 129 -15.36 15.48 1.12
N HIS A 130 -14.89 14.69 0.14
CA HIS A 130 -15.49 14.58 -1.19
C HIS A 130 -16.97 14.14 -1.13
N PRO A 131 -17.89 14.80 -1.85
CA PRO A 131 -19.34 14.52 -1.79
C PRO A 131 -19.73 13.05 -1.99
N LYS A 132 -19.05 12.36 -2.90
CA LYS A 132 -19.22 10.92 -3.18
C LYS A 132 -19.25 10.05 -1.91
N ARG A 133 -18.48 10.37 -0.87
CA ARG A 133 -18.50 9.59 0.39
C ARG A 133 -19.86 9.64 1.08
N LYS A 134 -20.53 10.78 1.04
CA LYS A 134 -21.89 10.94 1.59
C LYS A 134 -22.93 10.28 0.71
N GLU A 135 -22.77 10.35 -0.61
CA GLU A 135 -23.65 9.70 -1.59
C GLU A 135 -23.65 8.17 -1.40
N GLU A 136 -22.47 7.59 -1.20
CA GLU A 136 -22.28 6.14 -0.95
C GLU A 136 -22.48 5.74 0.53
N GLY A 137 -22.73 6.69 1.42
CA GLY A 137 -22.96 6.43 2.84
C GLY A 137 -21.75 5.84 3.59
N ILE A 138 -20.52 6.17 3.16
CA ILE A 138 -19.29 5.63 3.75
C ILE A 138 -19.10 6.17 5.16
N ARG A 139 -19.15 5.28 6.17
CA ARG A 139 -18.94 5.63 7.59
C ARG A 139 -17.47 5.53 8.02
N ASP A 140 -16.73 4.60 7.43
CA ASP A 140 -15.35 4.31 7.83
C ASP A 140 -14.38 5.36 7.28
N PRO A 141 -13.26 5.64 7.98
CA PRO A 141 -12.25 6.58 7.50
C PRO A 141 -11.71 6.19 6.12
N THR A 142 -11.28 7.18 5.34
CA THR A 142 -10.62 6.97 4.04
C THR A 142 -9.28 6.26 4.20
N VAL A 143 -8.49 6.67 5.19
CA VAL A 143 -7.26 5.98 5.57
C VAL A 143 -7.20 5.88 7.09
N PHE A 144 -6.89 4.70 7.60
CA PHE A 144 -6.68 4.46 9.02
C PHE A 144 -5.50 3.54 9.24
N THR A 145 -4.81 3.72 10.36
CA THR A 145 -3.51 3.09 10.59
C THR A 145 -3.47 2.23 11.84
N GLY A 146 -2.69 1.15 11.78
CA GLY A 146 -2.45 0.27 12.92
C GLY A 146 -1.01 -0.21 13.00
N GLY A 147 -0.60 -0.62 14.20
CA GLY A 147 0.55 -1.50 14.33
C GLY A 147 0.12 -2.95 14.13
N LEU A 148 1.06 -3.83 13.81
CA LEU A 148 0.78 -5.26 13.59
C LEU A 148 0.04 -5.94 14.76
N THR A 149 0.22 -5.46 16.00
CA THR A 149 -0.45 -5.99 17.20
C THR A 149 -1.69 -5.20 17.61
N THR A 150 -2.11 -4.20 16.84
CA THR A 150 -3.28 -3.39 17.15
C THR A 150 -4.54 -4.17 16.78
N SER A 151 -5.48 -4.32 17.72
CA SER A 151 -6.78 -4.94 17.44
C SER A 151 -7.63 -3.99 16.61
N LEU A 152 -7.84 -4.32 15.33
CA LEU A 152 -8.61 -3.53 14.36
C LEU A 152 -9.99 -4.14 14.07
N THR A 153 -10.57 -4.82 15.06
CA THR A 153 -11.87 -5.50 14.92
C THR A 153 -13.00 -4.53 14.57
N GLY A 154 -13.79 -4.87 13.56
CA GLY A 154 -15.02 -4.16 13.19
C GLY A 154 -14.85 -3.01 12.18
N LEU A 155 -13.66 -2.88 11.58
CA LEU A 155 -13.42 -1.99 10.44
C LEU A 155 -13.30 -2.81 9.16
N HIS A 156 -13.97 -2.35 8.10
CA HIS A 156 -13.83 -2.92 6.77
C HIS A 156 -12.91 -2.04 5.93
N CYS A 157 -11.97 -2.66 5.23
CA CYS A 157 -11.13 -1.98 4.25
C CYS A 157 -11.33 -2.58 2.86
N ASP A 158 -11.14 -1.74 1.85
CA ASP A 158 -11.06 -2.14 0.45
C ASP A 158 -9.61 -2.50 0.08
N ILE A 159 -8.65 -1.87 0.77
CA ILE A 159 -7.21 -2.11 0.60
C ILE A 159 -6.56 -2.26 1.98
N ALA A 160 -5.82 -3.35 2.18
CA ALA A 160 -4.90 -3.53 3.29
C ALA A 160 -3.45 -3.34 2.81
N VAL A 161 -2.71 -2.45 3.46
CA VAL A 161 -1.29 -2.20 3.18
C VAL A 161 -0.46 -2.72 4.34
N LEU A 162 0.48 -3.62 4.07
CA LEU A 162 1.42 -4.16 5.07
C LEU A 162 2.83 -3.67 4.75
N ASP A 163 3.25 -2.60 5.41
CA ASP A 163 4.52 -1.90 5.19
C ASP A 163 5.55 -2.24 6.27
N ASP A 164 6.60 -2.97 5.88
CA ASP A 164 7.71 -3.41 6.74
C ASP A 164 7.21 -4.03 8.06
N VAL A 165 6.30 -5.01 7.95
CA VAL A 165 5.75 -5.78 9.09
C VAL A 165 6.76 -6.80 9.64
N VAL A 166 7.65 -7.32 8.79
CA VAL A 166 8.84 -8.07 9.20
C VAL A 166 10.00 -7.11 9.39
N VAL A 167 10.61 -7.17 10.57
CA VAL A 167 11.78 -6.36 10.96
C VAL A 167 12.83 -7.25 11.60
N GLN A 168 14.06 -6.77 11.74
CA GLN A 168 15.16 -7.57 12.31
C GLN A 168 14.79 -8.15 13.69
N GLU A 169 14.08 -7.39 14.51
CA GLU A 169 13.68 -7.73 15.86
C GLU A 169 12.74 -8.95 15.93
N ASN A 170 11.93 -9.18 14.88
CA ASN A 170 10.99 -10.30 14.82
C ASN A 170 11.38 -11.40 13.82
N ALA A 171 12.33 -11.15 12.93
CA ALA A 171 12.70 -12.10 11.87
C ALA A 171 13.63 -13.24 12.34
N TYR A 172 14.51 -13.00 13.32
CA TYR A 172 15.58 -13.96 13.66
C TYR A 172 15.21 -14.97 14.75
N THR A 173 14.12 -14.77 15.49
CA THR A 173 13.62 -15.74 16.48
C THR A 173 12.39 -16.47 15.93
N GLN A 174 12.23 -17.75 16.29
CA GLN A 174 11.05 -18.53 15.88
C GLN A 174 9.76 -17.92 16.46
N GLU A 175 9.79 -17.57 17.75
CA GLU A 175 8.68 -16.90 18.43
C GLU A 175 8.29 -15.57 17.77
N GLY A 176 9.27 -14.77 17.38
CA GLY A 176 9.03 -13.51 16.67
C GLY A 176 8.30 -13.72 15.35
N ARG A 177 8.76 -14.68 14.54
CA ARG A 177 8.14 -15.02 13.26
C ARG A 177 6.72 -15.57 13.43
N ASP A 178 6.51 -16.45 14.41
CA ASP A 178 5.20 -17.04 14.67
C ASP A 178 4.18 -16.01 15.17
N LYS A 179 4.65 -15.02 15.94
CA LYS A 179 3.84 -13.87 16.34
C LYS A 179 3.41 -13.05 15.12
N VAL A 180 4.32 -12.74 14.19
CA VAL A 180 4.00 -11.99 12.97
C VAL A 180 2.97 -12.75 12.13
N ARG A 181 3.17 -14.06 11.91
CA ARG A 181 2.21 -14.92 11.19
C ARG A 181 0.82 -14.93 11.82
N THR A 182 0.78 -15.06 13.15
CA THR A 182 -0.49 -15.10 13.89
C THR A 182 -1.23 -13.78 13.72
N GLN A 183 -0.54 -12.64 13.86
CA GLN A 183 -1.16 -11.33 13.66
C GLN A 183 -1.63 -11.14 12.22
N TYR A 184 -0.82 -11.52 11.23
CA TYR A 184 -1.21 -11.50 9.82
C TYR A 184 -2.48 -12.33 9.56
N SER A 185 -2.57 -13.54 10.11
CA SER A 185 -3.75 -14.41 9.96
C SER A 185 -5.02 -13.84 10.59
N LEU A 186 -4.88 -13.00 11.62
CA LEU A 186 -6.01 -12.27 12.19
C LEU A 186 -6.43 -11.08 11.31
N LEU A 187 -5.48 -10.46 10.62
CA LEU A 187 -5.75 -9.35 9.70
C LEU A 187 -6.46 -9.82 8.42
N SER A 188 -6.09 -10.98 7.86
CA SER A 188 -6.81 -11.52 6.70
C SER A 188 -8.29 -11.84 7.01
N SER A 189 -8.65 -12.02 8.29
CA SER A 189 -10.05 -12.25 8.70
C SER A 189 -10.91 -10.98 8.76
N ILE A 190 -10.31 -9.78 8.74
CA ILE A 190 -11.04 -8.49 8.72
C ILE A 190 -11.18 -7.91 7.32
N GLU A 191 -10.45 -8.45 6.35
CA GLU A 191 -10.53 -8.06 4.95
C GLU A 191 -11.90 -8.42 4.36
N GLY A 192 -12.46 -7.53 3.54
CA GLY A 192 -13.64 -7.86 2.75
C GLY A 192 -13.31 -8.96 1.73
N GLY A 193 -14.29 -9.76 1.31
CA GLY A 193 -14.05 -10.87 0.36
C GLY A 193 -13.48 -10.45 -1.01
N GLU A 194 -13.44 -9.15 -1.31
CA GLU A 194 -12.87 -8.56 -2.52
C GLU A 194 -11.75 -7.54 -2.21
N ALA A 195 -11.20 -7.55 -0.99
CA ALA A 195 -10.15 -6.61 -0.61
C ALA A 195 -8.86 -6.86 -1.40
N GLU A 196 -8.15 -5.78 -1.71
CA GLU A 196 -6.78 -5.84 -2.22
C GLU A 196 -5.79 -5.83 -1.05
N GLU A 197 -4.67 -6.53 -1.20
CA GLU A 197 -3.61 -6.53 -0.21
C GLU A 197 -2.27 -6.15 -0.85
N TRP A 198 -1.64 -5.10 -0.32
CA TRP A 198 -0.35 -4.60 -0.80
C TRP A 198 0.71 -4.71 0.30
N VAL A 199 1.56 -5.71 0.17
CA VAL A 199 2.67 -5.96 1.08
C VAL A 199 3.93 -5.33 0.50
N VAL A 200 4.62 -4.50 1.29
CA VAL A 200 5.94 -3.96 0.94
C VAL A 200 6.93 -4.25 2.06
N GLY A 201 8.09 -4.82 1.73
CA GLY A 201 8.97 -5.35 2.75
C GLY A 201 10.43 -5.49 2.35
N THR A 202 11.29 -5.63 3.36
CA THR A 202 12.70 -6.01 3.20
C THR A 202 12.88 -7.44 3.70
N ARG A 203 13.50 -8.32 2.92
CA ARG A 203 13.80 -9.68 3.36
C ARG A 203 14.88 -9.68 4.45
N TYR A 204 14.62 -10.40 5.54
CA TYR A 204 15.58 -10.55 6.65
C TYR A 204 15.92 -12.01 6.95
N HIS A 205 14.98 -12.93 6.73
CA HIS A 205 15.15 -14.34 7.05
C HIS A 205 14.44 -15.22 6.02
N PRO A 206 15.02 -16.33 5.54
CA PRO A 206 14.39 -17.18 4.51
C PRO A 206 13.06 -17.80 4.93
N LYS A 207 12.78 -17.85 6.24
CA LYS A 207 11.52 -18.38 6.81
C LYS A 207 10.62 -17.29 7.41
N ASP A 208 10.81 -16.02 7.03
CA ASP A 208 9.94 -14.93 7.46
C ASP A 208 8.55 -15.01 6.81
N LEU A 209 7.62 -14.15 7.25
CA LEU A 209 6.25 -14.10 6.72
C LEU A 209 6.22 -13.91 5.20
N TYR A 210 7.17 -13.15 4.64
CA TYR A 210 7.23 -12.93 3.21
C TYR A 210 7.49 -14.22 2.43
N ASN A 211 8.24 -15.17 2.98
CA ASN A 211 8.36 -16.51 2.38
C ASN A 211 7.01 -17.21 2.30
N ASP A 212 6.24 -17.17 3.40
CA ASP A 212 4.93 -17.81 3.46
C ASP A 212 3.97 -17.19 2.43
N MET A 213 4.04 -15.87 2.22
CA MET A 213 3.26 -15.16 1.19
C MET A 213 3.71 -15.52 -0.24
N GLN A 214 5.02 -15.71 -0.48
CA GLN A 214 5.53 -16.15 -1.78
C GLN A 214 5.08 -17.56 -2.14
N GLU A 215 4.93 -18.44 -1.16
CA GLU A 215 4.51 -19.83 -1.32
C GLU A 215 2.98 -20.01 -1.26
N MET A 216 2.22 -18.94 -1.00
CA MET A 216 0.78 -19.02 -0.83
C MET A 216 0.07 -19.28 -2.16
N GLU A 217 -0.69 -20.37 -2.22
CA GLU A 217 -1.48 -20.78 -3.38
C GLU A 217 -2.96 -20.95 -3.01
N GLU A 218 -3.84 -20.56 -3.92
CA GLU A 218 -5.27 -20.85 -3.87
C GLU A 218 -5.60 -22.05 -4.77
N GLU A 219 -6.54 -22.87 -4.32
CA GLU A 219 -7.01 -24.04 -5.05
C GLU A 219 -8.21 -23.67 -5.95
N ILE A 220 -8.10 -23.95 -7.25
CA ILE A 220 -9.16 -23.69 -8.24
C ILE A 220 -9.92 -24.99 -8.48
N PHE A 221 -11.23 -24.98 -8.19
CA PHE A 221 -12.13 -26.10 -8.38
C PHE A 221 -13.04 -25.92 -9.60
N ASN A 222 -13.42 -27.01 -10.26
CA ASN A 222 -14.46 -26.99 -11.28
C ASN A 222 -15.85 -26.95 -10.64
N LYS A 223 -16.89 -26.87 -11.49
CA LYS A 223 -18.30 -26.87 -11.06
C LYS A 223 -18.70 -28.16 -10.32
N ASP A 224 -17.93 -29.23 -10.50
CA ASP A 224 -18.15 -30.54 -9.88
C ASP A 224 -17.37 -30.69 -8.56
N GLY A 225 -16.64 -29.66 -8.13
CA GLY A 225 -15.87 -29.64 -6.88
C GLY A 225 -14.52 -30.35 -6.98
N GLU A 226 -14.04 -30.67 -8.18
CA GLU A 226 -12.73 -31.28 -8.40
C GLU A 226 -11.64 -30.22 -8.55
N LEU A 227 -10.50 -30.43 -7.90
CA LEU A 227 -9.34 -29.55 -7.99
C LEU A 227 -8.77 -29.60 -9.41
N ILE A 228 -8.77 -28.46 -10.10
CA ILE A 228 -8.24 -28.32 -11.46
C ILE A 228 -6.81 -27.77 -11.42
N ASN A 229 -6.56 -26.78 -10.56
CA ASN A 229 -5.30 -26.04 -10.58
C ASN A 229 -4.99 -25.40 -9.22
N LYS A 230 -3.76 -24.94 -9.06
CA LYS A 230 -3.34 -24.05 -7.98
C LYS A 230 -2.75 -22.77 -8.56
N THR A 231 -3.09 -21.62 -8.02
CA THR A 231 -2.56 -20.33 -8.47
C THR A 231 -1.91 -19.57 -7.33
N PRO A 232 -0.76 -18.90 -7.54
CA PRO A 232 -0.18 -18.05 -6.52
C PRO A 232 -1.12 -16.90 -6.17
N VAL A 233 -1.39 -16.76 -4.87
CA VAL A 233 -2.22 -15.67 -4.32
C VAL A 233 -1.52 -14.34 -4.58
N TYR A 234 -0.27 -14.20 -4.13
CA TYR A 234 0.49 -12.97 -4.33
C TYR A 234 1.23 -12.93 -5.66
N LYS A 235 1.15 -11.77 -6.32
CA LYS A 235 2.03 -11.41 -7.43
C LYS A 235 3.25 -10.70 -6.87
N ILE A 236 4.44 -11.17 -7.28
CA ILE A 236 5.70 -10.83 -6.64
C ILE A 236 6.47 -9.83 -7.49
N PHE A 237 6.90 -8.73 -6.86
CA PHE A 237 7.90 -7.81 -7.38
C PHE A 237 9.10 -7.80 -6.43
N GLU A 238 10.10 -8.61 -6.74
CA GLU A 238 11.32 -8.74 -5.93
C GLU A 238 12.55 -8.29 -6.74
N ARG A 239 13.41 -7.48 -6.12
CA ARG A 239 14.71 -7.10 -6.68
C ARG A 239 15.76 -7.08 -5.58
N GLN A 240 17.01 -7.37 -5.95
CA GLN A 240 18.16 -7.39 -5.05
C GLN A 240 18.97 -6.10 -5.16
N VAL A 241 20.01 -5.92 -4.34
CA VAL A 241 20.79 -4.66 -4.32
C VAL A 241 21.56 -4.46 -5.63
N GLU A 242 22.00 -5.55 -6.24
CA GLU A 242 22.75 -5.57 -7.49
C GLU A 242 22.31 -6.77 -8.32
N ASP A 243 22.50 -6.68 -9.63
CA ASP A 243 22.21 -7.76 -10.58
C ASP A 243 23.15 -8.98 -10.44
N SER A 244 24.36 -8.77 -9.89
CA SER A 244 25.40 -9.80 -9.83
C SER A 244 25.48 -10.58 -8.50
N ASN A 245 24.94 -10.05 -7.41
CA ASN A 245 25.15 -10.51 -6.01
C ASN A 245 26.62 -10.75 -5.60
N MET A 246 27.58 -10.18 -6.31
CA MET A 246 29.01 -10.42 -6.13
C MET A 246 29.81 -9.16 -5.73
N GLY A 247 29.12 -8.06 -5.42
CA GLY A 247 29.69 -6.74 -5.13
C GLY A 247 30.28 -6.04 -6.33
N VAL A 248 29.95 -6.48 -7.55
CA VAL A 248 30.51 -6.02 -8.83
C VAL A 248 29.43 -5.71 -9.87
N GLY A 249 28.15 -5.76 -9.48
CA GLY A 249 27.01 -5.55 -10.36
C GLY A 249 26.60 -4.08 -10.49
N GLU A 250 25.65 -3.81 -11.39
CA GLU A 250 24.97 -2.51 -11.41
C GLU A 250 23.99 -2.44 -10.23
N PHE A 251 24.11 -1.36 -9.44
CA PHE A 251 23.21 -1.12 -8.31
C PHE A 251 21.81 -0.78 -8.80
N LEU A 252 20.80 -1.39 -8.17
CA LEU A 252 19.40 -1.22 -8.55
C LEU A 252 18.84 0.18 -8.21
N TRP A 253 19.49 0.89 -7.29
CA TRP A 253 19.19 2.26 -6.91
C TRP A 253 20.44 2.92 -6.28
N PRO A 254 20.75 4.20 -6.57
CA PRO A 254 21.89 4.90 -6.00
C PRO A 254 21.84 5.11 -4.49
#